data_AF-A0A9P0E637-F1
#
_entry.id   AF-A0A9P0E637-F1
#
_cell.length_a   1.000
_cell.length_b   1.000
_cell.length_c   1.000
_cell.angle_alpha   90.00
_cell.angle_beta   90.00
_cell.angle_gamma   90.00
#
_symmetry.space_group_name_H-M   'P 1'
#
loop_
_entity.id
_entity.type
_entity.pdbx_description
1 polymer ?
#
loop_
_entity_poly.entity_id
_entity_poly.type
_entity_poly.pdbx_seq_one_letter_code
_entity_poly.pdbx_strand_id
1 'polypeptide(L)'
;MKVDFNGLPNEKIPAMKCLWSTLASVLPHAKLSLEANFCDIGGNSHNRILIIEKLSEAGYNISISDFIRSETLLEIVNQMTPNTNRNRLYNKIDLTKHKFDQISEKYKAEIYRIVADGFAIKSVIERSMELKVEKRDYIQMLDIIWPKLINNPLR
;
A
#
# COMPACT_ATOMS: atom_id res chain seq x y z
N MET A 1 10.19 24.08 -3.85
CA MET A 1 8.98 23.91 -4.67
C MET A 1 7.81 24.48 -3.87
N LYS A 2 7.17 25.58 -4.33
CA LYS A 2 6.00 26.14 -3.63
C LYS A 2 4.81 25.23 -3.91
N VAL A 3 4.25 24.65 -2.86
CA VAL A 3 3.06 23.80 -2.96
C VAL A 3 1.86 24.71 -2.98
N ASP A 4 1.00 24.54 -3.97
CA ASP A 4 -0.30 25.21 -3.99
C ASP A 4 -1.28 24.41 -3.12
N PHE A 5 -1.79 25.04 -2.07
CA PHE A 5 -2.82 24.49 -1.18
C PHE A 5 -4.19 25.12 -1.45
N ASN A 6 -4.33 25.89 -2.54
CA ASN A 6 -5.60 26.50 -2.94
C ASN A 6 -6.67 25.42 -3.10
N GLY A 7 -7.76 25.54 -2.34
CA GLY A 7 -8.87 24.58 -2.33
C GLY A 7 -8.91 23.62 -1.14
N LEU A 8 -7.88 23.58 -0.29
CA LEU A 8 -7.97 22.84 0.99
C LEU A 8 -8.64 23.68 2.08
N PRO A 9 -9.55 23.09 2.87
CA PRO A 9 -9.99 23.68 4.11
C PRO A 9 -8.80 23.98 5.03
N ASN A 10 -8.83 25.13 5.72
CA ASN A 10 -7.70 25.62 6.54
C ASN A 10 -7.25 24.60 7.59
N GLU A 11 -8.19 23.81 8.13
CA GLU A 11 -7.95 22.75 9.10
C GLU A 11 -7.15 21.55 8.55
N LYS A 12 -7.15 21.34 7.22
CA LYS A 12 -6.42 20.24 6.57
C LYS A 12 -5.00 20.64 6.12
N ILE A 13 -4.69 21.93 6.07
CA ILE A 13 -3.36 22.44 5.66
C ILE A 13 -2.21 21.84 6.51
N PRO A 14 -2.31 21.71 7.85
CA PRO A 14 -1.25 21.11 8.66
C PRO A 14 -1.00 19.64 8.32
N ALA A 15 -2.06 18.85 8.14
CA ALA A 15 -1.99 17.44 7.77
C ALA A 15 -1.38 17.28 6.37
N MET A 16 -1.76 18.13 5.42
CA MET A 16 -1.19 18.13 4.08
C MET A 16 0.29 18.47 4.07
N LYS A 17 0.72 19.49 4.83
CA LYS A 17 2.16 19.81 4.95
C LYS A 17 2.96 18.65 5.52
N CYS A 18 2.41 17.93 6.51
CA CYS A 18 3.01 16.75 7.10
C CYS A 18 3.13 15.59 6.11
N LEU A 19 2.06 15.30 5.36
CA LEU A 19 2.10 14.29 4.30
C LEU A 19 3.13 14.66 3.23
N TRP A 20 3.15 15.92 2.81
CA TRP A 20 4.05 16.41 1.78
C TRP A 20 5.52 16.28 2.17
N SER A 21 5.90 16.69 3.39
CA SER A 21 7.28 16.55 3.87
C SER A 21 7.69 15.08 3.98
N THR A 22 6.76 14.24 4.43
CA THR A 22 6.98 12.78 4.54
C THR A 22 7.18 12.15 3.15
N LEU A 23 6.33 12.50 2.18
CA LEU A 23 6.45 12.03 0.81
C LEU A 23 7.75 12.50 0.16
N ALA A 24 8.13 13.77 0.33
CA ALA A 24 9.38 14.28 -0.19
C ALA A 24 10.62 13.57 0.41
N SER A 25 10.53 13.11 1.67
CA SER A 25 11.60 12.34 2.31
C SER A 25 11.68 10.89 1.81
N VAL A 26 10.55 10.25 1.53
CA VAL A 26 10.48 8.83 1.12
C VAL A 26 10.62 8.68 -0.40
N LEU A 27 10.16 9.67 -1.16
CA LEU A 27 10.12 9.72 -2.62
C LEU A 27 10.76 11.03 -3.12
N PRO A 28 12.09 11.20 -3.02
CA PRO A 28 12.76 12.47 -3.30
C PRO A 28 12.62 12.97 -4.74
N HIS A 29 12.27 12.09 -5.69
CA HIS A 29 12.09 12.41 -7.10
C HIS A 29 10.61 12.48 -7.53
N ALA A 30 9.67 12.32 -6.59
CA ALA A 30 8.25 12.36 -6.90
C ALA A 30 7.79 13.77 -7.28
N LYS A 31 7.00 13.86 -8.35
CA LYS A 31 6.23 15.06 -8.68
C LYS A 31 4.91 15.01 -7.93
N LEU A 32 4.85 15.72 -6.80
CA LEU A 32 3.68 15.73 -5.93
C LEU A 32 2.62 16.71 -6.44
N SER A 33 1.35 16.29 -6.44
CA SER A 33 0.15 17.12 -6.64
C SER A 33 -1.00 16.58 -5.80
N LEU A 34 -2.03 17.37 -5.53
CA LEU A 34 -3.14 16.97 -4.65
C LEU A 34 -3.92 15.79 -5.23
N GLU A 35 -4.05 15.76 -6.55
CA GLU A 35 -4.80 14.79 -7.35
C GLU A 35 -3.95 13.58 -7.75
N ALA A 36 -2.65 13.58 -7.44
CA ALA A 36 -1.79 12.46 -7.78
C ALA A 36 -2.17 11.20 -7.00
N ASN A 37 -2.25 10.07 -7.71
CA ASN A 37 -2.27 8.78 -7.06
C ASN A 37 -0.90 8.45 -6.48
N PHE A 38 -0.89 7.84 -5.30
CA PHE A 38 0.35 7.44 -4.62
C PHE A 38 1.23 6.51 -5.48
N CYS A 39 0.65 5.60 -6.25
CA CYS A 39 1.42 4.71 -7.11
C CYS A 39 2.01 5.43 -8.33
N ASP A 40 1.31 6.43 -8.87
CA ASP A 40 1.76 7.17 -10.05
C ASP A 40 2.99 8.04 -9.75
N ILE A 41 3.18 8.42 -8.49
CA ILE A 41 4.36 9.15 -8.02
C ILE A 41 5.51 8.22 -7.56
N GLY A 42 5.44 6.93 -7.87
CA GLY A 42 6.46 5.93 -7.52
C GLY A 42 6.27 5.27 -6.15
N GLY A 43 5.09 5.42 -5.55
CA GLY A 43 4.73 4.78 -4.30
C GLY A 43 4.47 3.27 -4.43
N ASN A 44 4.97 2.49 -3.47
CA ASN A 44 4.78 1.04 -3.39
C ASN A 44 4.38 0.60 -1.97
N SER A 45 4.20 -0.71 -1.75
CA SER A 45 3.80 -1.27 -0.45
C SER A 45 4.77 -0.94 0.69
N HIS A 46 6.08 -1.00 0.45
CA HIS A 46 7.10 -0.67 1.43
C HIS A 46 7.04 0.81 1.82
N ASN A 47 6.92 1.69 0.82
CA ASN A 47 6.81 3.13 1.01
C ASN A 47 5.57 3.50 1.83
N ARG A 48 4.42 2.82 1.62
CA ARG A 48 3.19 3.08 2.41
C ARG A 48 3.42 2.85 3.90
N ILE A 49 4.04 1.72 4.26
CA ILE A 49 4.30 1.38 5.66
C ILE A 49 5.20 2.44 6.29
N LEU A 50 6.30 2.79 5.61
CA LEU A 50 7.23 3.81 6.10
C LEU A 50 6.58 5.20 6.23
N ILE A 51 5.72 5.59 5.29
CA ILE A 51 4.99 6.86 5.34
C ILE A 51 4.01 6.86 6.52
N ILE A 52 3.23 5.80 6.71
CA ILE A 52 2.28 5.68 7.82
C ILE A 52 3.01 5.78 9.17
N GLU A 53 4.17 5.15 9.29
CA GLU A 53 5.01 5.23 10.48
C GLU A 53 5.49 6.67 10.75
N LYS A 54 6.07 7.33 9.74
CA LYS A 54 6.52 8.73 9.85
C LYS A 54 5.37 9.71 10.14
N LEU A 55 4.19 9.48 9.57
CA LEU A 55 3.00 10.27 9.88
C LEU A 55 2.59 10.09 11.36
N SER A 56 2.63 8.85 11.86
CA SER A 56 2.34 8.54 13.26
C SER A 56 3.31 9.24 14.21
N GLU A 57 4.62 9.20 13.91
CA GLU A 57 5.66 9.94 14.65
C GLU A 57 5.40 11.46 14.64
N ALA A 58 4.90 11.99 13.52
CA ALA A 58 4.53 13.39 13.36
C ALA A 58 3.16 13.74 13.95
N GLY A 59 2.49 12.81 14.62
CA GLY A 59 1.22 13.05 15.32
C GLY A 59 -0.03 12.91 14.45
N TYR A 60 0.03 12.15 13.36
CA TYR A 60 -1.14 11.82 12.51
C TYR A 60 -1.29 10.31 12.34
N ASN A 61 -2.54 9.84 12.45
CA ASN A 61 -2.88 8.44 12.22
C ASN A 61 -3.68 8.30 10.93
N ILE A 62 -3.37 7.25 10.16
CA ILE A 62 -4.17 6.76 9.03
C ILE A 62 -4.05 5.23 9.01
N SER A 63 -5.16 4.53 8.72
CA SER A 63 -5.10 3.07 8.59
C SER A 63 -4.49 2.68 7.24
N ILE A 64 -3.85 1.51 7.19
CA ILE A 64 -3.32 0.98 5.91
C ILE A 64 -4.44 0.79 4.88
N SER A 65 -5.64 0.39 5.32
CA SER A 65 -6.79 0.21 4.45
C SER A 65 -7.25 1.53 3.84
N ASP A 66 -7.31 2.60 4.63
CA ASP A 66 -7.73 3.92 4.14
C ASP A 66 -6.68 4.52 3.21
N PHE A 67 -5.39 4.34 3.53
CA PHE A 67 -4.30 4.74 2.64
C PHE A 67 -4.39 4.03 1.28
N ILE A 68 -4.63 2.70 1.27
CA ILE A 68 -4.71 1.92 0.02
C ILE A 68 -5.94 2.30 -0.81
N ARG A 69 -7.07 2.61 -0.15
CA ARG A 69 -8.33 2.97 -0.83
C ARG A 69 -8.34 4.40 -1.37
N SER A 70 -7.43 5.25 -0.91
CA SER A 70 -7.33 6.63 -1.37
C SER A 70 -6.73 6.68 -2.76
N GLU A 71 -7.45 7.28 -3.71
CA GLU A 71 -7.03 7.44 -5.10
C GLU A 71 -6.14 8.67 -5.30
N THR A 72 -6.20 9.63 -4.37
CA THR A 72 -5.45 10.90 -4.43
C THR A 72 -4.73 11.22 -3.12
N LEU A 73 -3.70 12.06 -3.17
CA LEU A 73 -3.04 12.55 -1.94
C LEU A 73 -3.99 13.37 -1.07
N LEU A 74 -4.94 14.09 -1.68
CA LEU A 74 -5.98 14.81 -0.94
C LEU A 74 -6.87 13.85 -0.13
N GLU A 75 -7.29 12.72 -0.72
CA GLU A 75 -8.06 11.70 -0.02
C GLU A 75 -7.30 11.11 1.16
N ILE A 76 -5.99 10.86 1.00
CA ILE A 76 -5.13 10.42 2.12
C ILE A 76 -5.23 11.42 3.28
N VAL A 77 -5.11 12.72 3.00
CA VAL A 77 -5.24 13.78 4.02
C VAL A 77 -6.64 13.86 4.64
N ASN A 78 -7.68 13.53 3.87
CA ASN A 78 -9.04 13.47 4.39
C ASN A 78 -9.21 12.34 5.41
N GLN A 79 -8.54 11.21 5.20
CA GLN A 79 -8.53 10.05 6.09
C GLN A 79 -7.56 10.17 7.28
N MET A 80 -6.60 11.10 7.23
CA MET A 80 -5.71 11.38 8.35
C MET A 80 -6.46 11.99 9.54
N THR A 81 -6.16 11.49 10.73
CA THR A 81 -6.70 11.97 12.00
C THR A 81 -5.57 12.41 12.93
N PRO A 82 -5.74 13.50 13.71
CA PRO A 82 -4.77 13.87 14.73
C PRO A 82 -4.58 12.73 15.75
N ASN A 83 -3.33 12.45 16.10
CA ASN A 83 -2.98 11.44 17.06
C ASN A 83 -3.21 11.97 18.49
N THR A 84 -4.46 11.93 18.96
CA THR A 84 -4.84 12.33 20.34
C THR A 84 -4.39 11.32 21.39
N ASN A 85 -3.92 10.14 20.98
CA ASN A 85 -3.43 9.09 21.88
C ASN A 85 -2.23 8.40 21.24
N ARG A 86 -1.02 8.72 21.71
CA ARG A 86 0.28 8.16 21.25
C ARG A 86 0.40 6.62 21.29
N ASN A 87 -0.64 5.91 21.73
CA ASN A 87 -0.69 4.46 21.93
C ASN A 87 -1.38 3.66 20.82
N ARG A 88 -1.57 4.21 19.62
CA ARG A 88 -1.91 3.39 18.45
C ARG A 88 -0.67 3.07 17.62
N LEU A 89 0.25 2.34 18.24
CA LEU A 89 1.01 1.34 17.49
C LEU A 89 -0.03 0.52 16.71
N TYR A 90 0.20 0.38 15.41
CA TYR A 90 -0.44 -0.54 14.47
C TYR A 90 -1.55 -1.34 15.13
N ASN A 91 -2.83 -1.18 14.76
CA ASN A 91 -3.89 -2.11 15.17
C ASN A 91 -3.29 -3.49 15.08
N LYS A 92 -2.85 -4.03 16.23
CA LYS A 92 -2.04 -5.24 16.26
C LYS A 92 -3.09 -6.22 15.86
N ILE A 93 -3.07 -6.64 14.59
CA ILE A 93 -4.05 -7.56 14.07
C ILE A 93 -4.02 -8.66 15.09
N ASP A 94 -5.13 -8.82 15.78
CA ASP A 94 -5.18 -9.79 16.85
C ASP A 94 -5.20 -11.14 16.14
N LEU A 95 -3.99 -11.64 15.87
CA LEU A 95 -3.77 -12.88 15.15
C LEU A 95 -4.40 -14.03 15.93
N THR A 96 -4.66 -13.87 17.25
CA THR A 96 -5.38 -14.86 18.06
C THR A 96 -6.83 -15.05 17.63
N LYS A 97 -7.43 -14.07 16.92
CA LYS A 97 -8.79 -14.16 16.38
C LYS A 97 -8.87 -14.84 15.02
N HIS A 98 -7.73 -15.12 14.39
CA HIS A 98 -7.66 -15.70 13.05
C HIS A 98 -7.02 -17.09 13.12
N LYS A 99 -7.54 -18.04 12.33
CA LYS A 99 -6.91 -19.34 12.15
C LYS A 99 -5.95 -19.25 10.97
N PHE A 100 -4.72 -19.68 11.17
CA PHE A 100 -3.71 -19.79 10.12
C PHE A 100 -3.58 -21.25 9.74
N ASP A 101 -3.86 -21.55 8.47
CA ASP A 101 -3.68 -22.88 7.92
C ASP A 101 -2.44 -22.92 7.03
N GLN A 102 -1.76 -24.06 7.03
CA GLN A 102 -0.64 -24.33 6.14
C GLN A 102 -1.10 -24.29 4.67
N ILE A 103 -0.31 -23.60 3.84
CA ILE A 103 -0.49 -23.63 2.37
C ILE A 103 -0.41 -25.08 1.91
N SER A 104 -1.44 -25.54 1.21
CA SER A 104 -1.63 -26.92 0.81
C SER A 104 -2.49 -27.00 -0.45
N GLU A 105 -2.56 -28.18 -1.07
CA GLU A 105 -3.29 -28.40 -2.31
C GLU A 105 -4.75 -27.92 -2.26
N LYS A 106 -5.41 -28.02 -1.11
CA LYS A 106 -6.79 -27.51 -0.91
C LYS A 106 -6.96 -26.03 -1.28
N TYR A 107 -5.91 -25.22 -1.18
CA TYR A 107 -5.94 -23.79 -1.44
C TYR A 107 -5.27 -23.38 -2.76
N LYS A 108 -4.78 -24.33 -3.56
CA LYS A 108 -4.00 -24.05 -4.78
C LYS A 108 -4.71 -23.08 -5.71
N ALA A 109 -5.95 -23.41 -6.09
CA ALA A 109 -6.73 -22.60 -7.03
C ALA A 109 -6.98 -21.18 -6.51
N GLU A 110 -7.29 -21.04 -5.22
CA GLU A 110 -7.59 -19.74 -4.62
C GLU A 110 -6.34 -18.87 -4.46
N ILE A 111 -5.21 -19.47 -4.05
CA ILE A 111 -3.92 -18.77 -3.99
C ILE A 111 -3.50 -18.31 -5.39
N TYR A 112 -3.69 -19.16 -6.41
CA TYR A 112 -3.37 -18.82 -7.80
C TYR A 112 -4.18 -17.63 -8.27
N ARG A 113 -5.47 -17.63 -7.97
CA ARG A 113 -6.36 -16.52 -8.28
C ARG A 113 -5.90 -15.23 -7.60
N ILE A 114 -5.68 -15.26 -6.28
CA ILE A 114 -5.28 -14.07 -5.50
C ILE A 114 -3.96 -13.49 -6.00
N VAL A 115 -2.95 -14.33 -6.23
CA VAL A 115 -1.63 -13.87 -6.66
C VAL A 115 -1.67 -13.37 -8.10
N ALA A 116 -2.24 -14.15 -9.04
CA ALA A 116 -2.27 -13.77 -10.44
C ALA A 116 -3.12 -12.50 -10.67
N ASP A 117 -4.28 -12.36 -10.00
CA ASP A 117 -5.07 -11.13 -10.05
C ASP A 117 -4.30 -9.96 -9.45
N GLY A 118 -3.58 -10.20 -8.34
CA GLY A 118 -2.78 -9.19 -7.66
C GLY A 118 -1.69 -8.59 -8.54
N PHE A 119 -0.92 -9.42 -9.24
CA PHE A 119 0.16 -8.96 -10.12
C PHE A 119 -0.39 -8.29 -11.38
N ALA A 120 -1.36 -8.92 -12.06
CA ALA A 120 -2.00 -8.40 -13.27
C ALA A 120 -2.61 -7.00 -13.09
N ILE A 121 -3.13 -6.69 -11.90
CA ILE A 121 -3.76 -5.40 -11.61
C ILE A 121 -2.73 -4.37 -11.11
N LYS A 122 -1.76 -4.78 -10.27
CA LYS A 122 -0.97 -3.83 -9.46
C LYS A 122 0.38 -3.44 -10.06
N SER A 123 0.95 -4.20 -10.98
CA SER A 123 2.30 -3.89 -11.42
C SER A 123 2.31 -2.77 -12.48
N VAL A 124 2.96 -1.64 -12.13
CA VAL A 124 3.23 -0.55 -13.08
C VAL A 124 4.09 -1.06 -14.24
N ILE A 125 4.95 -2.05 -13.95
CA ILE A 125 5.83 -2.70 -14.92
C ILE A 125 5.03 -3.35 -16.04
N GLU A 126 4.01 -4.18 -15.73
CA GLU A 126 3.18 -4.81 -16.77
C GLU A 126 2.40 -3.81 -17.61
N ARG A 127 1.92 -2.73 -16.99
CA ARG A 127 1.25 -1.64 -17.73
C ARG A 127 2.20 -0.89 -18.67
N SER A 128 3.50 -0.91 -18.38
CA SER A 128 4.55 -0.24 -19.16
C SER A 128 5.31 -1.15 -20.12
N MET A 129 5.10 -2.47 -20.04
CA MET A 129 5.76 -3.45 -20.91
C MET A 129 5.08 -3.51 -22.28
N GLU A 130 5.89 -3.57 -23.35
CA GLU A 130 5.40 -3.73 -24.72
C GLU A 130 4.71 -5.09 -24.94
N LEU A 131 5.18 -6.12 -24.24
CA LEU A 131 4.56 -7.44 -24.21
C LEU A 131 3.61 -7.51 -23.01
N LYS A 132 2.32 -7.64 -23.30
CA LYS A 132 1.30 -7.85 -22.26
C LYS A 132 1.52 -9.21 -21.61
N VAL A 133 1.83 -9.19 -20.32
CA VAL A 133 1.79 -10.40 -19.49
C VAL A 133 0.33 -10.72 -19.21
N GLU A 134 -0.09 -11.94 -19.52
CA GLU A 134 -1.45 -12.40 -19.27
C GLU A 134 -1.51 -13.19 -17.95
N LYS A 135 -2.71 -13.27 -17.38
CA LYS A 135 -2.97 -14.05 -16.16
C LYS A 135 -2.46 -15.50 -16.24
N ARG A 136 -2.49 -16.10 -17.43
CA ARG A 136 -2.00 -17.46 -17.68
C ARG A 136 -0.48 -17.60 -17.44
N ASP A 137 0.28 -16.54 -17.70
CA ASP A 137 1.74 -16.56 -17.57
C ASP A 137 2.11 -16.62 -16.09
N TYR A 138 1.36 -15.90 -15.24
CA TYR A 138 1.46 -16.01 -13.79
C TYR A 138 1.12 -17.40 -13.27
N ILE A 139 0.06 -18.02 -13.80
CA ILE A 139 -0.32 -19.38 -13.40
C ILE A 139 0.80 -20.37 -13.70
N GLN A 140 1.42 -20.28 -14.89
CA GLN A 140 2.55 -21.15 -15.24
C GLN A 140 3.75 -20.98 -14.30
N MET A 141 4.09 -19.74 -13.93
CA MET A 141 5.15 -19.48 -12.96
C MET A 141 4.80 -20.03 -11.58
N LEU A 142 3.53 -19.87 -11.15
CA LEU A 142 3.05 -20.40 -9.89
C LEU A 142 3.10 -21.93 -9.84
N ASP A 143 2.82 -22.63 -10.94
CA ASP A 143 2.95 -24.09 -11.04
C ASP A 143 4.40 -24.56 -10.81
N ILE A 144 5.38 -23.82 -11.34
CA ILE A 144 6.80 -24.15 -11.16
C ILE A 144 7.22 -24.02 -9.69
N ILE A 145 6.75 -22.99 -8.98
CA ILE A 145 7.15 -22.74 -7.59
C ILE A 145 6.29 -23.48 -6.56
N TRP A 146 5.08 -23.91 -6.93
CA TRP A 146 4.09 -24.48 -6.01
C TRP A 146 4.60 -25.66 -5.18
N PRO A 147 5.31 -26.66 -5.74
CA PRO A 147 5.88 -27.74 -4.95
C PRO A 147 6.82 -27.26 -3.85
N LYS A 148 7.55 -26.15 -4.06
CA LYS A 148 8.43 -25.57 -3.04
C LYS A 148 7.65 -24.82 -1.96
N LEU A 149 6.52 -24.23 -2.30
CA LEU A 149 5.66 -23.50 -1.36
C LEU A 149 4.96 -24.44 -0.37
N ILE A 150 4.42 -25.56 -0.84
CA ILE A 150 3.72 -26.53 0.03
C ILE A 150 4.68 -27.33 0.93
N ASN A 151 5.92 -27.53 0.48
CA ASN A 151 6.93 -28.31 1.21
C ASN A 151 7.69 -27.48 2.27
N ASN A 152 7.30 -26.22 2.49
CA ASN A 152 7.88 -25.37 3.53
C ASN A 152 6.83 -25.08 4.63
N PRO A 153 6.74 -25.94 5.66
CA PRO A 153 5.76 -25.78 6.72
C PRO A 153 5.97 -24.50 7.53
N LEU A 154 4.86 -23.84 7.90
CA LEU A 154 4.83 -22.79 8.91
C LEU A 154 5.45 -23.35 10.20
N ARG A 155 6.56 -22.75 10.62
CA ARG A 155 7.22 -23.05 11.91
C ARG A 155 6.50 -22.36 13.05
#